data_AF-A0A6A4CNZ1-F1
#
_entry.id   AF-A0A6A4CNZ1-F1
#
_cell.length_a   1.000
_cell.length_b   1.000
_cell.length_c   1.000
_cell.angle_alpha   90.00
_cell.angle_beta   90.00
_cell.angle_gamma   90.00
#
_symmetry.space_group_name_H-M   'P 1'
#
loop_
_entity.id
_entity.type
_entity.pdbx_description
1 polymer ?
#
loop_
_entity_poly.entity_id
_entity_poly.type
_entity_poly.pdbx_seq_one_letter_code
_entity_poly.pdbx_strand_id
1 'polypeptide(L)'
;MASTESLEVEGVTTFSASPWYRYILELTDDKLTIWMENQSNKSQWFSCELSKNDFVSSKNALPCASAVDYVKCLQQALDSDLSESSDVKRELIKIGGGSVRLEVTMEFRSLCSTWTIENKFELKPGTVKRIHSLEMKVREQREMLEDPPESDTELKPTRKDASSNVCLRTRGRNVNCVGEILP
;
A
#
# COMPACT_ATOMS: atom_id res chain seq x y z
N MET A 1 -9.59 -17.65 -8.89
CA MET A 1 -8.70 -16.47 -8.86
C MET A 1 -9.53 -15.34 -8.27
N ALA A 2 -9.50 -15.18 -6.95
CA ALA A 2 -10.14 -14.03 -6.32
C ALA A 2 -9.15 -12.88 -6.44
N SER A 3 -9.52 -11.84 -7.19
CA SER A 3 -8.79 -10.58 -7.19
C SER A 3 -8.87 -10.05 -5.76
N THR A 4 -7.74 -9.91 -5.06
CA THR A 4 -7.69 -9.17 -3.81
C THR A 4 -7.96 -7.71 -4.15
N GLU A 5 -9.16 -7.23 -3.82
CA GLU A 5 -9.56 -5.85 -4.04
C GLU A 5 -8.86 -4.99 -2.99
N SER A 6 -7.86 -4.21 -3.42
CA SER A 6 -7.31 -3.13 -2.59
C SER A 6 -8.18 -1.88 -2.74
N LEU A 7 -8.43 -1.19 -1.63
CA LEU A 7 -9.22 0.04 -1.58
C LEU A 7 -8.48 1.07 -0.75
N GLU A 8 -8.24 2.25 -1.32
CA GLU A 8 -7.73 3.41 -0.58
C GLU A 8 -8.75 4.54 -0.73
N VAL A 9 -9.20 5.09 0.39
CA VAL A 9 -10.09 6.25 0.41
C VAL A 9 -9.55 7.33 1.33
N GLU A 10 -9.54 8.56 0.83
CA GLU A 10 -9.15 9.74 1.58
C GLU A 10 -10.38 10.62 1.81
N GLY A 11 -10.44 11.27 2.98
CA GLY A 11 -11.45 12.28 3.25
C GLY A 11 -11.04 13.29 4.31
N VAL A 12 -11.97 14.20 4.59
CA VAL A 12 -11.85 15.21 5.63
C VAL A 12 -13.02 15.04 6.57
N THR A 13 -12.73 15.00 7.87
CA THR A 13 -13.73 14.85 8.91
C THR A 13 -13.58 15.92 9.98
N THR A 14 -14.61 16.06 10.80
CA THR A 14 -14.64 16.97 11.95
C THR A 14 -15.02 16.18 13.19
N PHE A 15 -14.55 16.61 14.35
CA PHE A 15 -14.97 16.12 15.65
C PHE A 15 -15.48 17.29 16.49
N SER A 16 -16.30 17.01 17.50
CA SER A 16 -16.90 18.02 18.38
C SER A 16 -15.88 18.98 19.02
N ALA A 17 -14.65 18.52 19.29
CA ALA A 17 -13.61 19.31 19.95
C ALA A 17 -12.73 20.16 19.01
N SER A 18 -12.62 19.80 17.72
CA SER A 18 -11.75 20.50 16.78
C SER A 18 -12.25 20.34 15.34
N PRO A 19 -12.31 21.44 14.58
CA PRO A 19 -12.60 21.35 13.17
C PRO A 19 -11.34 20.87 12.41
N TRP A 20 -11.58 20.09 11.35
CA TRP A 20 -10.63 19.72 10.29
C TRP A 20 -9.54 18.68 10.63
N TYR A 21 -9.89 17.42 10.35
CA TYR A 21 -9.00 16.27 10.34
C TYR A 21 -8.95 15.69 8.93
N ARG A 22 -7.79 15.23 8.46
CA ARG A 22 -7.70 14.37 7.28
C ARG A 22 -7.65 12.93 7.75
N TYR A 23 -8.23 12.03 6.97
CA TYR A 23 -8.12 10.61 7.21
C TYR A 23 -7.85 9.87 5.91
N ILE A 24 -7.18 8.73 6.01
CA ILE A 24 -7.03 7.76 4.93
C ILE A 24 -7.43 6.41 5.53
N LEU A 25 -8.31 5.69 4.83
CA LEU A 25 -8.64 4.31 5.10
C LEU A 25 -8.07 3.49 3.94
N GLU A 26 -7.17 2.56 4.24
CA GLU A 26 -6.58 1.67 3.25
C GLU A 26 -6.95 0.23 3.62
N LEU A 27 -7.38 -0.53 2.63
CA LEU A 27 -7.74 -1.93 2.74
C LEU A 27 -6.86 -2.70 1.76
N THR A 28 -5.97 -3.52 2.29
CA THR A 28 -5.06 -4.37 1.51
C THR A 28 -5.15 -5.78 2.07
N ASP A 29 -5.44 -6.77 1.23
CA ASP A 29 -5.63 -8.17 1.62
C ASP A 29 -6.63 -8.36 2.80
N ASP A 30 -7.78 -7.69 2.73
CA ASP A 30 -8.82 -7.66 3.78
C ASP A 30 -8.35 -7.10 5.14
N LYS A 31 -7.19 -6.42 5.18
CA LYS A 31 -6.66 -5.74 6.36
C LYS A 31 -6.83 -4.23 6.22
N LEU A 32 -7.51 -3.65 7.19
CA LEU A 32 -7.77 -2.22 7.27
C LEU A 32 -6.63 -1.52 8.03
N THR A 33 -6.10 -0.46 7.45
CA THR A 33 -5.25 0.52 8.13
C THR A 33 -5.95 1.89 8.13
N ILE A 34 -5.86 2.58 9.25
CA ILE A 34 -6.48 3.89 9.47
C ILE A 34 -5.37 4.88 9.76
N TRP A 35 -5.31 5.92 8.96
CA TRP A 35 -4.48 7.09 9.22
C TRP A 35 -5.32 8.31 9.49
N MET A 36 -4.88 9.15 10.41
CA MET A 36 -5.56 10.39 10.75
C MET A 36 -4.56 11.51 11.06
N GLU A 37 -4.82 12.71 10.53
CA GLU A 37 -4.06 13.93 10.82
C GLU A 37 -4.99 15.02 11.36
N ASN A 38 -4.61 15.62 12.49
CA ASN A 38 -5.18 16.90 12.90
C ASN A 38 -4.52 18.02 12.08
N GLN A 39 -5.30 18.75 11.27
CA GLN A 39 -4.73 19.76 10.38
C GLN A 39 -4.19 20.99 11.11
N SER A 40 -4.72 21.31 12.30
CA SER A 40 -4.35 22.50 13.07
C SER A 40 -2.97 22.38 13.71
N ASN A 41 -2.66 21.22 14.28
CA ASN A 41 -1.40 20.99 15.01
C ASN A 41 -0.47 19.98 14.33
N LYS A 42 -0.87 19.42 13.18
CA LYS A 42 -0.11 18.44 12.40
C LYS A 42 0.24 17.15 13.13
N SER A 43 -0.49 16.83 14.20
CA SER A 43 -0.38 15.53 14.87
C SER A 43 -0.97 14.45 13.98
N GLN A 44 -0.27 13.32 13.88
CA GLN A 44 -0.68 12.18 13.05
C GLN A 44 -0.78 10.92 13.89
N TRP A 45 -1.75 10.07 13.55
CA TRP A 45 -1.99 8.79 14.21
C TRP A 45 -2.28 7.69 13.18
N PHE A 46 -1.93 6.47 13.55
CA PHE A 46 -2.00 5.29 12.69
C PHE A 46 -2.53 4.10 13.48
N SER A 47 -3.39 3.28 12.88
CA SER A 47 -3.72 1.96 13.42
C SER A 47 -2.64 0.95 13.04
N CYS A 48 -2.65 -0.20 13.70
CA CYS A 48 -2.02 -1.41 13.15
C CYS A 48 -2.85 -1.94 11.97
N GLU A 49 -2.35 -2.95 11.25
CA GLU A 49 -3.15 -3.73 10.31
C GLU A 49 -4.28 -4.45 11.08
N LEU A 50 -5.53 -4.09 10.78
CA LEU A 50 -6.72 -4.66 11.40
C LEU A 50 -7.33 -5.69 10.46
N SER A 51 -7.34 -6.95 10.86
CA SER A 51 -8.11 -7.97 10.15
C SER A 51 -9.61 -7.72 10.31
N LYS A 52 -10.44 -8.30 9.44
CA LYS A 52 -11.90 -8.19 9.55
C LYS A 52 -12.44 -8.51 10.95
N ASN A 53 -11.86 -9.48 11.65
CA ASN A 53 -12.31 -9.86 12.99
C ASN A 53 -11.96 -8.81 14.06
N ASP A 54 -11.01 -7.92 13.80
CA ASP A 54 -10.62 -6.85 14.72
C ASP A 54 -11.62 -5.69 14.71
N PHE A 55 -12.34 -5.49 13.60
CA PHE A 55 -13.32 -4.41 13.44
C PHE A 55 -14.76 -4.87 13.19
N VAL A 56 -14.99 -6.16 12.95
CA VAL A 56 -16.32 -6.76 12.83
C VAL A 56 -16.56 -7.70 14.00
N SER A 57 -17.24 -7.20 15.02
CA SER A 57 -17.75 -8.05 16.11
C SER A 57 -19.02 -8.80 15.68
N SER A 58 -19.37 -9.86 16.38
CA SER A 58 -20.63 -10.59 16.14
C SER A 58 -21.88 -9.70 16.25
N LYS A 59 -21.82 -8.60 17.01
CA LYS A 59 -22.90 -7.61 17.13
C LYS A 59 -22.93 -6.61 15.96
N ASN A 60 -21.79 -6.40 15.32
CA ASN A 60 -21.62 -5.46 14.20
C ASN A 60 -21.67 -6.15 12.84
N ALA A 61 -21.79 -7.48 12.82
CA ALA A 61 -21.69 -8.29 11.61
C ALA A 61 -22.94 -8.14 10.73
N LEU A 62 -22.84 -7.29 9.71
CA LEU A 62 -23.81 -7.15 8.63
C LEU A 62 -23.83 -8.42 7.74
N PRO A 63 -25.01 -9.01 7.44
CA PRO A 63 -25.11 -10.14 6.55
C PRO A 63 -24.56 -9.81 5.17
N CYS A 64 -23.80 -10.73 4.59
CA CYS A 64 -23.22 -10.60 3.25
C CYS A 64 -22.24 -9.42 3.06
N ALA A 65 -21.86 -8.69 4.11
CA ALA A 65 -20.92 -7.58 4.00
C ALA A 65 -19.46 -8.06 3.87
N SER A 66 -18.80 -7.60 2.83
CA SER A 66 -17.35 -7.73 2.60
C SER A 66 -16.57 -6.73 3.46
N ALA A 67 -15.24 -6.88 3.56
CA ALA A 67 -14.41 -5.88 4.26
C ALA A 67 -14.51 -4.50 3.58
N VAL A 68 -14.59 -4.47 2.24
CA VAL A 68 -14.83 -3.27 1.43
C VAL A 68 -16.10 -2.54 1.86
N ASP A 69 -17.19 -3.25 2.13
CA ASP A 69 -18.46 -2.64 2.54
C ASP A 69 -18.36 -1.95 3.90
N TYR A 70 -17.61 -2.53 4.85
CA TYR A 70 -17.35 -1.90 6.14
C TYR A 70 -16.49 -0.65 6.00
N VAL A 71 -15.47 -0.66 5.12
CA VAL A 71 -14.64 0.52 4.87
C VAL A 71 -15.47 1.65 4.26
N LYS A 72 -16.35 1.34 3.30
CA LYS A 72 -17.29 2.32 2.73
C LYS A 72 -18.26 2.86 3.79
N CYS A 73 -18.79 2.01 4.68
CA CYS A 73 -19.63 2.48 5.78
C CYS A 73 -18.87 3.42 6.72
N LEU A 74 -17.62 3.07 7.06
CA LEU A 74 -16.76 3.91 7.89
C LEU A 74 -16.45 5.25 7.21
N GLN A 75 -16.16 5.24 5.90
CA GLN A 75 -15.97 6.45 5.11
C GLN A 75 -17.21 7.34 5.15
N GLN A 76 -18.40 6.79 4.88
CA GLN A 76 -19.66 7.53 4.97
C GLN A 76 -19.87 8.13 6.36
N ALA A 77 -19.56 7.38 7.42
CA ALA A 77 -19.66 7.85 8.78
C ALA A 77 -18.67 8.99 9.11
N LEU A 78 -17.48 8.99 8.50
CA LEU A 78 -16.47 10.05 8.65
C LEU A 78 -16.75 11.28 7.77
N ASP A 79 -17.43 11.11 6.64
CA ASP A 79 -17.79 12.21 5.74
C ASP A 79 -19.11 12.90 6.14
N SER A 80 -19.95 12.23 6.95
CA SER A 80 -21.24 12.77 7.38
C SER A 80 -21.10 14.04 8.24
N ASP A 81 -22.14 14.87 8.26
CA ASP A 81 -22.20 16.03 9.14
C ASP A 81 -22.40 15.62 10.61
N LEU A 82 -21.74 16.35 11.51
CA LEU A 82 -21.94 16.22 12.96
C LEU A 82 -23.19 17.00 13.39
N SER A 83 -24.38 16.48 13.08
CA SER A 83 -25.64 17.00 13.64
C SER A 83 -26.12 16.12 14.79
N GLU A 84 -26.72 16.72 15.82
CA GLU A 84 -27.29 15.95 16.94
C GLU A 84 -28.44 15.02 16.52
N SER A 85 -29.03 15.26 15.35
CA SER A 85 -30.06 14.41 14.75
C SER A 85 -29.51 13.35 13.79
N SER A 86 -28.18 13.27 13.62
CA SER A 86 -27.55 12.28 12.76
C SER A 86 -27.60 10.88 13.38
N ASP A 87 -27.82 9.87 12.55
CA ASP A 87 -27.69 8.45 12.91
C ASP A 87 -26.23 8.03 13.10
N VAL A 88 -25.27 8.94 12.90
CA VAL A 88 -23.84 8.72 13.06
C VAL A 88 -23.28 9.58 14.18
N LYS A 89 -22.57 8.95 15.11
CA LYS A 89 -21.79 9.62 16.15
C LYS A 89 -20.33 9.22 15.99
N ARG A 90 -19.43 10.19 16.09
CA ARG A 90 -17.98 9.95 16.03
C ARG A 90 -17.24 10.82 17.01
N GLU A 91 -16.28 10.22 17.70
CA GLU A 91 -15.45 10.88 18.70
C GLU A 91 -14.00 10.47 18.56
N LEU A 92 -13.10 11.41 18.88
CA LEU A 92 -11.68 11.17 18.95
C LEU A 92 -11.20 11.43 20.39
N ILE A 93 -10.99 10.35 21.13
CA ILE A 93 -10.68 10.39 22.55
C ILE A 93 -9.16 10.29 22.73
N LYS A 94 -8.55 11.22 23.46
CA LYS A 94 -7.11 11.13 23.78
C LYS A 94 -6.90 10.02 24.81
N ILE A 95 -5.99 9.09 24.50
CA ILE A 95 -5.51 8.05 25.40
C ILE A 95 -4.13 8.46 25.93
N GLY A 96 -3.68 7.84 27.02
CA GLY A 96 -2.32 8.00 27.53
C GLY A 96 -1.24 7.70 26.46
N GLY A 97 -0.07 8.30 26.62
CA GLY A 97 1.07 8.09 25.71
C GLY A 97 0.91 8.72 24.33
N GLY A 98 0.07 9.74 24.18
CA GLY A 98 -0.13 10.46 22.90
C GLY A 98 -0.97 9.70 21.87
N SER A 99 -1.45 8.50 22.21
CA SER A 99 -2.38 7.73 21.39
C SER A 99 -3.78 8.33 21.44
N VAL A 100 -4.60 8.02 20.44
CA VAL A 100 -6.01 8.41 20.41
C VAL A 100 -6.88 7.20 20.09
N ARG A 101 -8.12 7.23 20.54
CA ARG A 101 -9.15 6.26 20.18
C ARG A 101 -10.17 6.93 19.27
N LEU A 102 -10.34 6.40 18.08
CA LEU A 102 -11.45 6.75 17.21
C LEU A 102 -12.63 5.84 17.58
N GLU A 103 -13.71 6.43 18.08
CA GLU A 103 -14.98 5.73 18.32
C GLU A 103 -16.01 6.19 17.30
N VAL A 104 -16.59 5.25 16.56
CA VAL A 104 -17.62 5.51 15.55
C VAL A 104 -18.82 4.63 15.85
N THR A 105 -19.98 5.26 16.02
CA THR A 105 -21.26 4.60 16.24
C THR A 105 -22.19 4.95 15.09
N MET A 106 -22.83 3.95 14.51
CA MET A 106 -23.78 4.08 13.40
C MET A 106 -25.08 3.38 13.77
N GLU A 107 -26.21 4.06 13.63
CA GLU A 107 -27.54 3.51 13.87
C GLU A 107 -28.26 3.24 12.55
N PHE A 108 -28.52 1.97 12.25
CA PHE A 108 -29.28 1.53 11.09
C PHE A 108 -30.72 1.24 11.50
N ARG A 109 -31.65 2.04 11.00
CA ARG A 109 -33.08 1.81 11.24
C ARG A 109 -33.64 0.98 10.09
N SER A 110 -34.14 -0.20 10.42
CA SER A 110 -34.83 -1.06 9.45
C SER A 110 -36.16 -1.51 10.04
N LEU A 111 -37.24 -1.13 9.36
CA LEU A 111 -38.63 -1.44 9.74
C LEU A 111 -38.93 -1.10 11.21
N CYS A 112 -38.88 -2.09 12.09
CA CYS A 112 -39.23 -2.00 13.51
C CYS A 112 -38.03 -2.13 14.45
N SER A 113 -36.82 -2.22 13.92
CA SER A 113 -35.61 -2.43 14.69
C SER A 113 -34.58 -1.35 14.38
N THR A 114 -33.87 -0.94 15.43
CA THR A 114 -32.65 -0.14 15.29
C THR A 114 -31.47 -1.06 15.56
N TRP A 115 -30.54 -1.12 14.61
CA TRP A 115 -29.28 -1.82 14.76
C TRP A 115 -28.16 -0.81 14.93
N THR A 116 -27.52 -0.83 16.09
CA THR A 116 -26.36 0.01 16.38
C THR A 116 -25.06 -0.78 16.12
N ILE A 117 -24.19 -0.21 15.29
CA ILE A 117 -22.82 -0.69 15.06
C ILE A 117 -21.87 0.24 15.81
N GLU A 118 -21.05 -0.33 16.70
CA GLU A 118 -20.06 0.41 17.48
C GLU A 118 -18.65 -0.06 17.15
N ASN A 119 -17.83 0.82 16.60
CA ASN A 119 -16.43 0.52 16.26
C ASN A 119 -15.48 1.38 17.09
N LYS A 120 -14.41 0.76 17.58
CA LYS A 120 -13.39 1.42 18.40
C LYS A 120 -12.01 1.07 17.87
N PHE A 121 -11.28 2.09 17.45
CA PHE A 121 -9.96 1.93 16.85
C PHE A 121 -8.92 2.67 17.68
N GLU A 122 -7.91 1.96 18.16
CA GLU A 122 -6.76 2.59 18.80
C GLU A 122 -5.74 3.01 17.76
N LEU A 123 -5.42 4.30 17.75
CA LEU A 123 -4.43 4.89 16.85
C LEU A 123 -3.22 5.33 17.67
N LYS A 124 -2.03 4.85 17.30
CA LYS A 124 -0.78 5.22 17.94
C LYS A 124 -0.24 6.50 17.31
N PRO A 125 0.42 7.37 18.08
CA PRO A 125 1.02 8.57 17.51
C PRO A 125 2.11 8.15 16.53
N GLY A 126 2.08 8.71 15.33
CA GLY A 126 3.17 8.58 14.39
C GLY A 126 3.86 9.91 14.20
N THR A 127 5.19 9.90 14.21
CA THR A 127 5.96 11.09 13.87
C THR A 127 5.88 11.27 12.35
N VAL A 128 5.42 12.46 11.93
CA VAL A 128 5.40 12.88 10.53
C VAL A 128 6.81 12.80 9.97
N LYS A 129 7.16 11.71 9.28
CA LYS A 129 7.84 11.81 7.99
C LYS A 129 8.11 10.54 7.19
N ARG A 130 8.17 9.32 7.72
CA ARG A 130 8.72 8.22 6.88
C ARG A 130 8.48 6.79 7.34
N ILE A 131 8.18 6.54 8.60
CA ILE A 131 8.36 5.19 9.16
C ILE A 131 7.38 4.20 8.55
N HIS A 132 6.08 4.49 8.45
CA HIS A 132 5.14 3.48 7.94
C HIS A 132 5.29 3.19 6.44
N SER A 133 5.41 4.22 5.58
CA SER A 133 5.64 4.02 4.14
C SER A 133 7.02 3.42 3.82
N LEU A 134 8.06 3.73 4.62
CA LEU A 134 9.35 3.07 4.47
C LEU A 134 9.38 1.66 5.04
N GLU A 135 8.71 1.39 6.16
CA GLU A 135 8.62 0.04 6.75
C GLU A 135 7.85 -0.89 5.82
N MET A 136 6.74 -0.42 5.23
CA MET A 136 6.01 -1.12 4.17
C MET A 136 6.93 -1.43 2.98
N LYS A 137 7.64 -0.41 2.45
CA LYS A 137 8.57 -0.61 1.32
C LYS A 137 9.77 -1.50 1.65
N VAL A 138 10.31 -1.44 2.86
CA VAL A 138 11.41 -2.30 3.31
C VAL A 138 10.92 -3.74 3.51
N ARG A 139 9.69 -3.94 3.96
CA ARG A 139 9.07 -5.25 4.07
C ARG A 139 8.83 -5.88 2.69
N GLU A 140 8.24 -5.14 1.76
CA GLU A 140 8.08 -5.59 0.36
C GLU A 140 9.43 -5.93 -0.29
N GLN A 141 10.46 -5.10 -0.09
CA GLN A 141 11.79 -5.36 -0.65
C GLN A 141 12.48 -6.58 -0.03
N ARG A 142 12.26 -6.86 1.25
CA ARG A 142 12.81 -8.06 1.91
C ARG A 142 12.15 -9.34 1.38
N GLU A 143 10.83 -9.31 1.20
CA GLU A 143 10.08 -10.44 0.65
C GLU A 143 10.50 -10.77 -0.79
N MET A 144 10.86 -9.76 -1.60
CA MET A 144 11.42 -9.97 -2.95
C MET A 144 12.86 -10.50 -2.98
N LEU A 145 13.62 -10.40 -1.89
CA LEU A 145 15.04 -10.80 -1.82
C LEU A 145 15.27 -12.14 -1.11
N GLU A 146 14.25 -12.67 -0.43
CA GLU A 146 14.36 -13.90 0.37
C GLU A 146 14.11 -15.19 -0.43
N ASP A 147 13.98 -15.08 -1.76
CA ASP A 147 13.95 -16.21 -2.68
C ASP A 147 15.22 -16.18 -3.57
N PRO A 148 16.35 -16.76 -3.14
CA PRO A 148 17.55 -16.81 -3.97
C PRO A 148 17.37 -17.86 -5.07
N PRO A 149 17.54 -17.52 -6.38
CA PRO A 149 17.77 -18.55 -7.37
C PRO A 149 19.16 -19.17 -7.11
N GLU A 150 19.15 -20.38 -6.54
CA GLU A 150 20.23 -21.34 -6.71
C GLU A 150 20.44 -21.57 -8.22
N SER A 151 21.57 -21.11 -8.73
CA SER A 151 22.15 -21.73 -9.91
C SER A 151 23.68 -21.68 -9.80
N ASP A 152 24.23 -22.77 -9.27
CA ASP A 152 25.55 -23.26 -9.64
C ASP A 152 25.63 -23.41 -11.17
N THR A 153 26.77 -23.07 -11.78
CA THR A 153 27.61 -23.98 -12.58
C THR A 153 28.81 -23.23 -13.18
N GLU A 154 29.97 -23.88 -13.08
CA GLU A 154 31.34 -23.55 -13.44
C GLU A 154 31.68 -23.18 -14.91
N LEU A 155 32.74 -22.36 -15.07
CA LEU A 155 33.95 -22.43 -15.96
C LEU A 155 33.79 -22.89 -17.45
N LYS A 156 34.44 -22.33 -18.49
CA LYS A 156 35.81 -21.78 -18.71
C LYS A 156 35.90 -21.14 -20.15
N PRO A 157 37.02 -20.48 -20.53
CA PRO A 157 37.14 -19.50 -21.61
C PRO A 157 37.67 -20.06 -22.95
N THR A 158 37.53 -19.28 -24.03
CA THR A 158 38.33 -19.44 -25.25
C THR A 158 38.71 -18.09 -25.87
N ARG A 159 40.01 -17.91 -26.09
CA ARG A 159 40.70 -16.83 -26.82
C ARG A 159 40.57 -17.04 -28.35
N LYS A 160 40.87 -15.95 -29.08
CA LYS A 160 41.19 -15.75 -30.53
C LYS A 160 40.06 -15.11 -31.31
N ASP A 161 40.26 -14.18 -32.23
CA ASP A 161 41.41 -13.36 -32.65
C ASP A 161 40.85 -12.15 -33.44
N ALA A 162 41.73 -11.18 -33.68
CA ALA A 162 41.52 -9.88 -34.30
C ALA A 162 40.73 -9.83 -35.63
N SER A 163 39.97 -8.74 -35.83
CA SER A 163 40.01 -8.00 -37.11
C SER A 163 39.34 -6.63 -37.01
N SER A 164 40.14 -5.57 -36.99
CA SER A 164 39.81 -4.33 -37.70
C SER A 164 41.07 -3.48 -37.74
N ASN A 165 41.67 -3.36 -38.93
CA ASN A 165 42.26 -2.10 -39.34
C ASN A 165 42.35 -2.07 -40.87
N VAL A 166 41.50 -1.21 -41.39
CA VAL A 166 41.50 -0.65 -42.73
C VAL A 166 42.89 -0.10 -43.06
N CYS A 167 43.44 -0.47 -44.22
CA CYS A 167 44.48 0.34 -44.85
C CYS A 167 44.37 0.24 -46.38
N LEU A 168 44.17 1.39 -47.00
CA LEU A 168 44.09 1.64 -48.44
C LEU A 168 45.42 1.28 -49.13
N ARG A 169 45.36 0.74 -50.36
CA ARG A 169 45.97 1.40 -51.53
C ARG A 169 45.67 0.72 -52.86
N THR A 170 45.52 1.61 -53.82
CA THR A 170 45.20 1.50 -55.24
C THR A 170 46.27 0.86 -56.13
N ARG A 171 45.80 0.46 -57.33
CA ARG A 171 46.50 0.30 -58.63
C ARG A 171 47.24 -1.02 -58.93
N GLY A 172 46.62 -1.81 -59.81
CA GLY A 172 47.08 -1.93 -61.21
C GLY A 172 48.08 -3.05 -61.56
N ARG A 173 47.59 -4.06 -62.30
CA ARG A 173 48.23 -4.90 -63.36
C ARG A 173 49.69 -5.35 -63.20
N ASN A 174 49.90 -6.67 -63.16
CA ASN A 174 50.59 -7.48 -64.19
C ASN A 174 50.56 -8.98 -63.77
N VAL A 175 49.83 -9.86 -64.46
CA VAL A 175 50.25 -10.83 -65.51
C VAL A 175 51.63 -11.49 -65.35
N ASN A 176 51.58 -12.84 -65.25
CA ASN A 176 52.54 -13.89 -65.61
C ASN A 176 53.90 -14.01 -64.88
N CYS A 177 54.22 -15.20 -64.35
CA CYS A 177 54.85 -16.29 -65.13
C CYS A 177 54.99 -17.55 -64.28
N VAL A 178 54.52 -18.66 -64.84
CA VAL A 178 54.86 -20.04 -64.46
C VAL A 178 56.12 -20.41 -65.23
N GLY A 179 57.02 -21.17 -64.58
CA GLY A 179 57.88 -22.12 -65.27
C GLY A 179 59.30 -22.16 -64.72
N GLU A 180 59.65 -23.26 -64.06
CA GLU A 180 60.93 -23.99 -64.14
C GLU A 180 60.69 -25.37 -63.46
N ILE A 181 61.14 -26.55 -63.92
CA ILE A 181 61.82 -27.01 -65.14
C ILE A 181 62.04 -28.56 -65.05
N LEU A 182 62.04 -29.24 -66.21
CA LEU A 182 62.70 -30.52 -66.61
C LEU A 182 62.29 -31.89 -65.99
N PRO A 183 62.59 -33.03 -66.65
CA PRO A 183 63.09 -33.25 -68.03
C PRO A 183 62.11 -33.95 -68.99
#